data_AF-A0A923Q7A5-F1
#
_entry.id   AF-A0A923Q7A5-F1
#
_cell.length_a   1.000
_cell.length_b   1.000
_cell.length_c   1.000
_cell.angle_alpha   90.00
_cell.angle_beta   90.00
_cell.angle_gamma   90.00
#
_symmetry.space_group_name_H-M   'P 1'
#
loop_
_entity.id
_entity.type
_entity.pdbx_description
1 polymer ?
#
loop_
_entity_poly.entity_id
_entity_poly.type
_entity_poly.pdbx_seq_one_letter_code
_entity_poly.pdbx_strand_id
1 'polypeptide(L)' 'MTEELHVELARRLKQAHRRVASLNVDDDEKARVAGRLIALTDASKRDVGRASHRLDLLLADLDAGRRLAPDDQNEPG' A
#
# COMPACT_ATOMS: atom_id res chain seq x y z
N MET A 1 5.78 21.04 -9.46
CA MET A 1 6.49 20.29 -8.41
C MET A 1 5.62 19.28 -7.66
N THR A 2 4.33 19.53 -7.39
CA THR A 2 3.41 18.53 -6.80
C THR A 2 2.91 17.46 -7.78
N GLU A 3 2.70 17.83 -9.05
CA GLU A 3 2.18 16.91 -10.08
C GLU A 3 3.16 15.77 -10.40
N GLU A 4 4.47 16.05 -10.42
CA GLU A 4 5.51 15.05 -10.65
C GLU A 4 5.58 14.01 -9.53
N LEU A 5 5.40 14.44 -8.28
CA LEU A 5 5.32 13.56 -7.11
C LEU A 5 4.08 12.67 -7.17
N HIS A 6 2.95 13.19 -7.63
CA HIS A 6 1.73 12.41 -7.83
C HIS A 6 1.90 11.36 -8.94
N VAL A 7 2.52 11.73 -10.06
CA VAL A 7 2.77 10.81 -11.18
C VAL A 7 3.73 9.68 -10.77
N GLU A 8 4.81 10.01 -10.06
CA GLU A 8 5.77 9.01 -9.56
C GLU A 8 5.09 8.06 -8.56
N LEU A 9 4.29 8.60 -7.64
CA LEU A 9 3.54 7.81 -6.68
C LEU A 9 2.50 6.90 -7.34
N ALA A 10 1.78 7.39 -8.35
CA ALA A 10 0.86 6.58 -9.14
C ALA A 10 1.58 5.43 -9.87
N ARG A 11 2.80 5.68 -10.37
CA ARG A 11 3.66 4.65 -10.97
C ARG A 11 4.05 3.59 -9.95
N ARG A 12 4.45 4.00 -8.75
CA ARG A 12 4.81 3.09 -7.64
C ARG A 12 3.63 2.26 -7.18
N LEU A 13 2.45 2.86 -7.04
CA LEU A 13 1.21 2.16 -6.71
C LEU A 13 0.86 1.11 -7.77
N LYS A 14 0.95 1.44 -9.06
CA LYS A 14 0.70 0.49 -10.15
C LYS A 14 1.70 -0.68 -10.15
N GLN A 15 2.96 -0.39 -9.82
CA GLN A 15 3.99 -1.42 -9.73
C GLN A 15 3.77 -2.33 -8.52
N ALA A 16 3.35 -1.77 -7.37
CA ALA A 16 2.93 -2.53 -6.20
C ALA A 16 1.72 -3.42 -6.51
N HIS A 17 0.69 -2.91 -7.17
CA HIS A 17 -0.46 -3.69 -7.62
C HIS A 17 -0.06 -4.90 -8.49
N ARG A 18 0.88 -4.71 -9.44
CA ARG A 18 1.39 -5.81 -10.26
C ARG A 18 2.14 -6.84 -9.44
N ARG A 19 3.01 -6.42 -8.51
CA ARG A 19 3.75 -7.34 -7.63
C ARG A 19 2.79 -8.19 -6.81
N VAL A 20 1.76 -7.59 -6.22
CA VAL A 20 0.74 -8.28 -5.43
C VAL A 20 -0.06 -9.26 -6.29
N ALA A 21 -0.43 -8.87 -7.51
CA ALA A 21 -1.11 -9.77 -8.45
C ALA A 21 -0.23 -10.96 -8.87
N SER A 22 1.08 -10.78 -8.95
CA SER A 22 2.06 -11.85 -9.21
C SER A 22 2.43 -12.66 -7.97
N LEU A 23 2.11 -12.18 -6.77
CA LEU A 23 2.40 -12.87 -5.52
C LEU A 23 1.39 -14.01 -5.35
N ASN A 24 1.90 -15.22 -5.09
CA ASN A 24 1.09 -16.42 -4.89
C ASN A 24 0.53 -16.49 -3.45
N VAL A 25 -0.09 -15.40 -3.01
CA VAL A 25 -0.79 -15.31 -1.71
C VAL A 25 -2.27 -15.60 -1.87
N ASP A 26 -2.91 -16.00 -0.77
CA ASP A 26 -4.35 -16.25 -0.69
C ASP A 26 -5.18 -15.02 -1.09
N ASP A 27 -6.40 -15.26 -1.59
CA ASP A 27 -7.32 -14.21 -2.04
C ASP A 27 -7.68 -13.21 -0.92
N ASP A 28 -7.76 -13.66 0.34
CA ASP A 28 -7.99 -12.76 1.49
C ASP A 28 -6.83 -11.76 1.66
N GLU A 29 -5.58 -12.24 1.52
CA GLU A 29 -4.39 -11.39 1.60
C GLU A 29 -4.33 -10.42 0.42
N LYS A 30 -4.67 -10.87 -0.80
CA LYS A 30 -4.78 -9.99 -1.97
C LYS A 30 -5.82 -8.90 -1.76
N ALA A 31 -7.00 -9.24 -1.23
CA ALA A 31 -8.06 -8.29 -0.94
C ALA A 31 -7.64 -7.26 0.12
N ARG A 32 -6.96 -7.69 1.19
CA ARG A 32 -6.40 -6.79 2.22
C ARG A 32 -5.38 -5.81 1.64
N VAL A 33 -4.44 -6.31 0.82
CA VAL A 33 -3.42 -5.47 0.19
C VAL A 33 -4.06 -4.47 -0.78
N ALA A 34 -5.00 -4.92 -1.59
CA ALA A 34 -5.74 -4.06 -2.52
C ALA A 34 -6.48 -2.94 -1.76
N GLY A 35 -7.14 -3.27 -0.63
CA GLY A 35 -7.78 -2.28 0.24
C GLY A 35 -6.80 -1.25 0.80
N ARG A 36 -5.63 -1.70 1.30
CA ARG A 36 -4.57 -0.80 1.78
C ARG A 36 -4.03 0.10 0.67
N LEU A 37 -3.86 -0.40 -0.56
CA LEU A 37 -3.40 0.39 -1.70
C LEU A 37 -4.41 1.48 -2.10
N ILE A 38 -5.72 1.19 -2.04
CA ILE A 38 -6.78 2.19 -2.27
C ILE A 38 -6.73 3.28 -1.19
N ALA A 39 -6.65 2.90 0.08
CA ALA A 39 -6.55 3.85 1.20
C ALA A 39 -5.29 4.72 1.09
N LEU A 40 -4.16 4.13 0.65
CA LEU A 40 -2.94 4.88 0.37
C LEU A 40 -3.13 5.89 -0.76
N THR A 41 -3.80 5.48 -1.85
CA THR A 41 -4.04 6.35 -3.01
C THR A 41 -4.88 7.56 -2.62
N ASP A 42 -5.83 7.39 -1.72
CA ASP A 42 -6.61 8.52 -1.21
C ASP A 42 -5.79 9.40 -0.25
N ALA A 43 -5.04 8.79 0.68
CA ALA A 43 -4.13 9.50 1.57
C ALA A 43 -3.08 10.30 0.80
N SER A 44 -2.61 9.78 -0.32
CA SER A 44 -1.63 10.42 -1.21
C SER A 44 -2.10 11.77 -1.73
N LYS A 45 -3.42 11.94 -1.97
CA LYS A 45 -3.99 13.20 -2.44
C LYS A 45 -3.88 14.31 -1.39
N ARG A 46 -3.82 13.93 -0.11
CA ARG A 46 -3.71 14.84 1.04
C ARG A 46 -2.27 14.99 1.52
N ASP A 47 -1.53 13.89 1.54
CA ASP A 47 -0.17 13.80 2.06
C ASP A 47 0.63 12.71 1.33
N VAL A 48 1.32 13.13 0.26
CA VAL A 48 2.19 12.26 -0.55
C VAL A 48 3.33 11.66 0.27
N GLY A 49 3.87 12.40 1.25
CA GLY A 49 4.99 11.94 2.07
C GLY A 49 4.58 10.76 2.96
N ARG A 50 3.47 10.92 3.69
CA ARG A 50 2.92 9.87 4.55
C ARG A 50 2.49 8.64 3.74
N ALA A 51 1.88 8.84 2.57
CA ALA A 51 1.49 7.75 1.70
C ALA A 51 2.71 6.97 1.15
N SER A 52 3.76 7.68 0.75
CA SER A 52 5.00 7.04 0.28
C SER A 52 5.64 6.18 1.37
N HIS A 53 5.68 6.66 2.61
CA HIS A 53 6.25 5.91 3.72
C HIS A 53 5.43 4.66 4.06
N ARG A 54 4.09 4.76 4.06
CA ARG A 54 3.24 3.57 4.25
C ARG A 54 3.36 2.57 3.10
N LEU A 55 3.62 3.02 1.87
CA LEU A 55 3.81 2.13 0.73
C LEU A 55 5.07 1.30 0.89
N ASP A 56 6.15 1.95 1.35
CA ASP A 56 7.43 1.30 1.60
C ASP A 56 7.30 0.22 2.69
N LEU A 57 6.64 0.54 3.81
CA LEU A 57 6.36 -0.43 4.87
C LEU A 57 5.51 -1.61 4.36
N LEU A 58 4.48 -1.34 3.56
CA LEU A 58 3.63 -2.38 2.97
C LEU A 58 4.45 -3.32 2.07
N LEU A 59 5.32 -2.76 1.22
CA LEU A 59 6.18 -3.55 0.34
C LEU A 59 7.22 -4.34 1.13
N ALA A 60 7.80 -3.76 2.18
CA ALA A 60 8.75 -4.45 3.05
C ALA A 60 8.10 -5.61 3.83
N ASP A 61 6.85 -5.46 4.26
CA ASP A 61 6.12 -6.53 4.93
C ASP A 61 5.80 -7.70 3.98
N LEU A 62 5.38 -7.37 2.75
CA LEU A 62 5.17 -8.33 1.67
C LEU A 62 6.47 -9.06 1.27
N ASP A 63 7.59 -8.36 1.18
CA ASP A 63 8.90 -8.92 0.84
C ASP A 63 9.43 -9.84 1.96
N ALA A 64 9.21 -9.45 3.22
CA ALA A 64 9.54 -10.27 4.39
C ALA A 64 8.67 -11.53 4.52
N GLY A 65 7.64 -11.70 3.68
CA GLY A 65 6.68 -12.80 3.80
C GLY A 65 5.93 -12.78 5.13
N ARG A 66 5.90 -11.64 5.82
CA ARG A 66 5.05 -11.47 6.99
C ARG A 66 3.63 -11.43 6.48
N ARG A 67 2.79 -12.35 6.95
CA ARG A 67 1.34 -12.18 6.82
C ARG A 67 1.03 -10.80 7.36
N LEU A 68 0.29 -10.02 6.59
CA LEU A 68 -0.10 -8.69 7.00
C LEU A 68 -0.97 -8.89 8.23
N ALA A 69 -0.37 -8.71 9.40
CA ALA A 69 -1.12 -8.72 10.65
C ALA A 69 -2.29 -7.74 10.45
N PRO A 70 -3.51 -8.12 10.89
CA PRO A 70 -4.65 -7.23 10.79
C PRO A 70 -4.20 -5.90 11.35
N ASP A 71 -4.31 -4.86 10.52
CA ASP A 71 -4.00 -3.51 10.93
C ASP A 71 -4.87 -3.24 12.16
N ASP A 72 -4.27 -3.24 13.34
CA ASP A 72 -4.89 -2.83 14.60
C ASP A 72 -5.04 -1.29 14.58
N GLN A 73 -5.58 -0.75 13.48
CA GLN A 73 -5.94 0.65 13.31
C GLN A 73 -7.36 0.92 13.82
N ASN A 74 -7.79 0.18 14.85
CA ASN A 74 -8.99 0.50 15.61
C ASN A 74 -8.63 0.44 17.10
N GLU A 75 -8.09 1.53 17.64
CA GLU A 75 -8.13 1.79 19.08
C GLU A 75 -9.57 2.22 19.44
N PRO A 76 -10.42 1.38 20.05
CA PRO A 76 -11.50 1.90 20.87
C PRO A 76 -10.91 2.29 22.23
N GLY A 77 -11.05 3.57 22.59
CA GLY A 77 -10.92 3.99 23.98
C GLY A 77 -11.99 3.39 24.87
#